data_AF-Q977P3-F1
#
_entry.id   AF-Q977P3-F1
#
_cell.length_a   1.000
_cell.length_b   1.000
_cell.length_c   1.000
_cell.angle_alpha   90.00
_cell.angle_beta   90.00
_cell.angle_gamma   90.00
#
_symmetry.space_group_name_H-M   'P 1'
#
loop_
_entity.id
_entity.type
_entity.pdbx_description
1 polymer ?
#
loop_
_entity_poly.entity_id
_entity_poly.type
_entity_poly.pdbx_seq_one_letter_code
_entity_poly.pdbx_strand_id
1 'polypeptide(L)'
;MPDTTTTPKSETEDAVKIISLTGIEHKLIDIKPIVNEYSMYLQPNEKAKGNLRAERVRTNILYYYANIENYLVLGSSDKSEHLIGYFTKFGDGASDLTPIVSLYKLQVREIAKYLGIPENIILKKSSPHLWKDHEAEKELGIQYEEVDSILYCLFEKKLTVQETAEITKIDKKTVEKIYELNINSEHKRLLATKPDR
;
A
#
# COMPACT_ATOMS: atom_id res chain seq x y z
N MET A 1 12.92 -3.21 -5.88
CA MET A 1 13.09 -4.65 -5.55
C MET A 1 12.03 -5.47 -6.28
N PRO A 2 12.15 -5.63 -7.61
CA PRO A 2 11.16 -6.35 -8.41
C PRO A 2 11.15 -7.84 -8.09
N ASP A 3 9.99 -8.49 -8.21
CA ASP A 3 9.91 -9.93 -8.44
C ASP A 3 9.64 -10.11 -9.93
N THR A 4 10.63 -10.65 -10.66
CA THR A 4 10.55 -10.81 -12.13
C THR A 4 9.39 -11.69 -12.62
N THR A 5 8.67 -12.35 -11.70
CA THR A 5 7.50 -13.18 -11.99
C THR A 5 6.19 -12.39 -11.98
N THR A 6 6.07 -11.35 -11.15
CA THR A 6 4.81 -10.62 -10.93
C THR A 6 4.90 -9.13 -11.21
N THR A 7 6.08 -8.53 -11.10
CA THR A 7 6.31 -7.11 -11.39
C THR A 7 6.58 -6.92 -12.89
N PRO A 8 5.73 -6.17 -13.62
CA PRO A 8 6.00 -5.82 -15.01
C PRO A 8 7.33 -5.06 -15.18
N LYS A 9 8.06 -5.34 -16.27
CA LYS A 9 9.29 -4.63 -16.59
C LYS A 9 9.09 -3.11 -16.69
N SER A 10 7.95 -2.70 -17.25
CA SER A 10 7.57 -1.29 -17.37
C SER A 10 7.53 -0.56 -16.03
N GLU A 11 7.13 -1.22 -14.94
CA GLU A 11 7.14 -0.58 -13.60
C GLU A 11 8.55 -0.36 -13.08
N THR A 12 9.43 -1.33 -13.35
CA THR A 12 10.83 -1.22 -12.96
C THR A 12 11.51 -0.11 -13.75
N GLU A 13 11.22 0.01 -15.04
CA GLU A 13 11.71 1.08 -15.90
C GLU A 13 11.18 2.45 -15.46
N ASP A 14 9.90 2.57 -15.12
CA ASP A 14 9.31 3.82 -14.62
C ASP A 14 9.93 4.25 -13.28
N ALA A 15 10.17 3.30 -12.36
CA ALA A 15 10.88 3.59 -11.12
C ALA A 15 12.31 4.10 -11.36
N VAL A 16 13.06 3.46 -12.27
CA VAL A 16 14.41 3.90 -12.64
C VAL A 16 14.39 5.28 -13.29
N LYS A 17 13.40 5.59 -14.12
CA LYS A 17 13.23 6.93 -14.70
C LYS A 17 13.01 7.99 -13.61
N ILE A 18 12.13 7.74 -12.66
CA ILE A 18 11.92 8.67 -11.53
C ILE A 18 13.20 8.88 -10.72
N ILE A 19 13.94 7.81 -10.42
CA ILE A 19 15.21 7.92 -9.70
C ILE A 19 16.23 8.74 -10.49
N SER A 20 16.27 8.59 -11.82
CA SER A 20 17.17 9.37 -12.65
C SER A 20 16.86 10.87 -12.65
N LEU A 21 15.60 11.26 -12.39
CA LEU A 21 15.19 12.66 -12.26
C LEU A 21 15.55 13.27 -10.90
N THR A 22 15.62 12.45 -9.84
CA THR A 22 15.91 12.92 -8.47
C THR A 22 17.38 12.86 -8.10
N GLY A 23 18.19 12.06 -8.83
CA GLY A 23 19.62 11.87 -8.55
C GLY A 23 19.90 11.04 -7.30
N ILE A 24 18.90 10.34 -6.76
CA ILE A 24 19.03 9.53 -5.54
C ILE A 24 19.79 8.24 -5.86
N GLU A 25 20.69 7.85 -4.96
CA GLU A 25 21.36 6.56 -5.05
C GLU A 25 20.35 5.42 -4.92
N HIS A 26 20.48 4.39 -5.77
CA HIS A 26 19.56 3.27 -5.75
C HIS A 26 20.27 1.95 -5.97
N LYS A 27 19.63 0.88 -5.49
CA LYS A 27 20.08 -0.50 -5.71
C LYS A 27 18.92 -1.35 -6.21
N LEU A 28 19.12 -2.01 -7.34
CA LEU A 28 18.16 -2.94 -7.89
C LEU A 28 18.48 -4.36 -7.38
N ILE A 29 17.58 -4.92 -6.59
CA ILE A 29 17.69 -6.26 -6.01
C ILE A 29 16.47 -7.06 -6.47
N ASP A 30 16.69 -8.12 -7.25
CA ASP A 30 15.65 -9.10 -7.58
C ASP A 30 15.42 -10.00 -6.37
N ILE A 31 14.20 -10.00 -5.85
CA ILE A 31 13.84 -10.77 -4.65
C ILE A 31 13.35 -12.18 -4.98
N LYS A 32 13.14 -12.49 -6.26
CA LYS A 32 12.64 -13.80 -6.71
C LYS A 32 13.44 -14.99 -6.15
N PRO A 33 14.79 -14.99 -6.14
CA PRO A 33 15.56 -16.12 -5.59
C PRO A 33 15.25 -16.35 -4.11
N ILE A 34 15.18 -15.27 -3.33
CA ILE A 34 14.92 -15.31 -1.88
C ILE A 34 13.51 -15.84 -1.63
N VAL A 35 12.53 -15.34 -2.37
CA VAL A 35 11.14 -15.78 -2.32
C VAL A 35 10.98 -17.26 -2.66
N ASN A 36 11.70 -17.72 -3.69
CA ASN A 36 11.64 -19.11 -4.12
C ASN A 36 12.21 -20.03 -3.04
N GLU A 37 13.28 -19.62 -2.38
CA GLU A 37 13.87 -20.37 -1.27
C GLU A 37 12.85 -20.56 -0.13
N TYR A 38 12.19 -19.49 0.31
CA TYR A 38 11.11 -19.60 1.29
C TYR A 38 10.00 -20.56 0.84
N SER A 39 9.65 -20.53 -0.44
CA SER A 39 8.58 -21.37 -0.99
C SER A 39 8.89 -22.86 -0.93
N MET A 40 10.16 -23.26 -0.79
CA MET A 40 10.54 -24.67 -0.63
C MET A 40 10.18 -25.24 0.74
N TYR A 41 10.10 -24.38 1.76
CA TYR A 41 9.87 -24.79 3.16
C TYR A 41 8.44 -24.52 3.64
N LEU A 42 7.63 -23.79 2.87
CA LEU A 42 6.30 -23.33 3.26
C LEU A 42 5.20 -24.06 2.49
N GLN A 43 4.03 -24.18 3.13
CA GLN A 43 2.85 -24.74 2.47
C GLN A 43 2.34 -23.80 1.36
N PRO A 44 1.84 -24.36 0.24
CA PRO A 44 1.35 -23.57 -0.88
C PRO A 44 0.07 -22.83 -0.50
N ASN A 45 0.14 -21.49 -0.51
CA ASN A 45 -1.02 -20.62 -0.38
C ASN A 45 -0.74 -19.29 -1.10
N GLU A 46 -1.51 -18.96 -2.12
CA GLU A 46 -1.23 -17.79 -2.98
C GLU A 46 -1.27 -16.46 -2.23
N LYS A 47 -2.23 -16.28 -1.30
CA LYS A 47 -2.35 -15.05 -0.50
C LYS A 47 -1.20 -14.89 0.49
N ALA A 48 -0.88 -15.97 1.22
CA ALA A 48 0.24 -15.97 2.15
C ALA A 48 1.58 -15.78 1.43
N LYS A 49 1.72 -16.37 0.24
CA LYS A 49 2.88 -16.20 -0.63
C LYS A 49 3.00 -14.77 -1.14
N GLY A 50 1.91 -14.12 -1.52
CA GLY A 50 1.88 -12.69 -1.86
C GLY A 50 2.38 -11.81 -0.71
N ASN A 51 1.84 -12.03 0.50
CA ASN A 51 2.25 -11.32 1.72
C ASN A 51 3.72 -11.57 2.12
N LEU A 52 4.29 -12.72 1.74
CA LEU A 52 5.71 -12.98 1.93
C LEU A 52 6.54 -12.26 0.85
N ARG A 53 6.12 -12.43 -0.41
CA ARG A 53 6.77 -11.93 -1.63
C ARG A 53 6.93 -10.44 -1.66
N ALA A 54 5.82 -9.71 -1.71
CA ALA A 54 5.85 -8.32 -2.11
C ALA A 54 6.16 -7.37 -0.95
N GLU A 55 6.26 -7.91 0.27
CA GLU A 55 5.97 -7.13 1.45
C GLU A 55 7.03 -7.39 2.52
N ARG A 56 7.06 -8.60 3.09
CA ARG A 56 7.97 -8.93 4.20
C ARG A 56 9.43 -9.07 3.78
N VAL A 57 9.70 -9.73 2.65
CA VAL A 57 11.08 -9.86 2.15
C VAL A 57 11.66 -8.49 1.80
N ARG A 58 10.85 -7.60 1.19
CA ARG A 58 11.27 -6.23 0.85
C ARG A 58 11.59 -5.44 2.11
N THR A 59 10.72 -5.49 3.12
CA THR A 59 10.94 -4.80 4.40
C THR A 59 12.17 -5.32 5.13
N ASN A 60 12.40 -6.63 5.16
CA ASN A 60 13.62 -7.20 5.75
C ASN A 60 14.88 -6.66 5.07
N ILE A 61 14.87 -6.55 3.75
CA ILE A 61 15.99 -5.99 2.98
C ILE A 61 16.16 -4.50 3.29
N LEU A 62 15.08 -3.72 3.34
CA LEU A 62 15.12 -2.28 3.67
C LEU A 62 15.73 -2.05 5.06
N TYR A 63 15.24 -2.77 6.07
CA TYR A 63 15.78 -2.65 7.44
C TYR A 63 17.21 -3.16 7.55
N TYR A 64 17.61 -4.16 6.77
CA TYR A 64 19.01 -4.57 6.70
C TYR A 64 19.91 -3.42 6.22
N TYR A 65 19.55 -2.76 5.10
CA TYR A 65 20.31 -1.61 4.60
C TYR A 65 20.24 -0.40 5.54
N ALA A 66 19.08 -0.15 6.16
CA ALA A 66 18.93 0.90 7.15
C ALA A 66 19.88 0.69 8.34
N ASN A 67 20.02 -0.56 8.82
CA ASN A 67 20.90 -0.87 9.94
C ASN A 67 22.39 -0.74 9.60
N ILE A 68 22.82 -1.16 8.39
CA ILE A 68 24.25 -1.07 8.03
C ILE A 68 24.67 0.38 7.73
N GLU A 69 23.79 1.18 7.16
CA GLU A 69 24.07 2.59 6.80
C GLU A 69 23.66 3.57 7.91
N ASN A 70 23.08 3.08 9.02
CA ASN A 70 22.49 3.89 10.09
C ASN A 70 21.42 4.89 9.59
N TYR A 71 20.56 4.42 8.68
CA TYR A 71 19.42 5.14 8.12
C TYR A 71 18.10 4.73 8.77
N LEU A 72 17.03 5.44 8.42
CA LEU A 72 15.65 5.12 8.78
C LEU A 72 14.87 4.68 7.53
N VAL A 73 13.91 3.79 7.72
CA VAL A 73 13.02 3.31 6.65
C VAL A 73 11.80 4.23 6.53
N LEU A 74 11.61 4.80 5.34
CA LEU A 74 10.41 5.59 5.01
C LEU A 74 9.35 4.70 4.36
N GLY A 75 8.14 4.71 4.91
CA GLY A 75 6.98 4.00 4.38
C GLY A 75 6.21 4.84 3.36
N SER A 76 5.59 4.16 2.39
CA SER A 76 4.84 4.78 1.29
C SER A 76 3.33 4.53 1.36
N SER A 77 2.80 4.08 2.50
CA SER A 77 1.37 3.87 2.67
C SER A 77 0.64 5.22 2.78
N ASP A 78 -0.43 5.38 2.00
CA ASP A 78 -1.31 6.55 2.09
C ASP A 78 -2.42 6.36 3.15
N LYS A 79 -3.16 7.43 3.44
CA LYS A 79 -4.23 7.42 4.43
C LYS A 79 -5.37 6.47 4.04
N SER A 80 -5.67 6.37 2.76
CA SER A 80 -6.76 5.55 2.25
C SER A 80 -6.46 4.07 2.50
N GLU A 81 -5.27 3.62 2.10
CA GLU A 81 -4.75 2.27 2.35
C GLU A 81 -4.64 1.97 3.85
N HIS A 82 -4.17 2.94 4.64
CA HIS A 82 -4.04 2.78 6.09
C HIS A 82 -5.39 2.59 6.78
N LEU A 83 -6.41 3.39 6.42
CA LEU A 83 -7.74 3.35 7.01
C LEU A 83 -8.50 2.06 6.65
N ILE A 84 -8.42 1.60 5.41
CA ILE A 84 -9.09 0.34 5.01
C ILE A 84 -8.24 -0.90 5.33
N GLY A 85 -6.99 -0.70 5.78
CA GLY A 85 -6.05 -1.78 6.07
C GLY A 85 -5.56 -2.53 4.85
N TYR A 86 -5.51 -1.87 3.69
CA TYR A 86 -5.05 -2.44 2.43
C TYR A 86 -3.54 -2.39 2.32
N PHE A 87 -2.89 -3.02 3.29
CA PHE A 87 -1.45 -3.17 3.40
C PHE A 87 -1.13 -4.46 4.18
N THR A 88 0.08 -4.98 4.05
CA THR A 88 0.51 -6.17 4.77
C THR A 88 1.11 -5.78 6.12
N LYS A 89 0.54 -6.30 7.20
CA LYS A 89 1.11 -6.10 8.54
C LYS A 89 2.53 -6.70 8.60
N PHE A 90 3.49 -5.87 9.01
CA PHE A 90 4.93 -6.14 8.98
C PHE A 90 5.53 -6.31 7.57
N GLY A 91 4.84 -5.82 6.55
CA GLY A 91 5.27 -5.73 5.16
C GLY A 91 5.55 -4.28 4.77
N ASP A 92 4.92 -3.81 3.70
CA ASP A 92 4.92 -2.41 3.23
C ASP A 92 4.58 -1.39 4.32
N GLY A 93 3.69 -1.75 5.25
CA GLY A 93 3.30 -0.88 6.36
C GLY A 93 4.36 -0.79 7.47
N ALA A 94 5.40 -1.63 7.46
CA ALA A 94 6.48 -1.55 8.45
C ALA A 94 7.55 -0.56 8.00
N SER A 95 7.63 0.55 8.71
CA SER A 95 8.57 1.64 8.49
C SER A 95 8.74 2.44 9.78
N ASP A 96 9.81 3.25 9.86
CA ASP A 96 10.08 4.12 11.00
C ASP A 96 9.32 5.43 10.91
N LEU A 97 9.10 5.92 9.68
CA LEU A 97 8.37 7.16 9.38
C LEU A 97 7.49 6.97 8.16
N THR A 98 6.27 7.53 8.20
CA THR A 98 5.29 7.45 7.11
C THR A 98 4.83 8.86 6.71
N PRO A 99 5.58 9.58 5.84
CA PRO A 99 5.32 10.99 5.57
C PRO A 99 3.97 11.25 4.90
N ILE A 100 3.44 10.27 4.15
CA ILE A 100 2.22 10.43 3.35
C ILE A 100 0.98 9.73 3.95
N VAL A 101 1.09 9.13 5.14
CA VAL A 101 -0.04 8.41 5.79
C VAL A 101 -1.20 9.32 6.17
N SER A 102 -0.97 10.63 6.21
CA SER A 102 -2.00 11.64 6.52
C SER A 102 -2.74 12.12 5.27
N LEU A 103 -2.32 11.70 4.07
CA LEU A 103 -2.85 12.14 2.79
C LEU A 103 -3.68 11.04 2.14
N TYR A 104 -4.86 11.40 1.63
CA TYR A 104 -5.69 10.51 0.83
C TYR A 104 -5.06 10.24 -0.55
N LYS A 105 -5.43 9.13 -1.20
CA LYS A 105 -4.88 8.74 -2.51
C LYS A 105 -5.00 9.86 -3.54
N LEU A 106 -6.13 10.54 -3.59
CA LEU A 106 -6.35 11.67 -4.49
C LEU A 106 -5.42 12.85 -4.18
N GLN A 107 -5.17 13.13 -2.89
CA GLN A 107 -4.24 14.20 -2.49
C GLN A 107 -2.79 13.85 -2.87
N VAL A 108 -2.40 12.58 -2.74
CA VAL A 108 -1.10 12.09 -3.19
C VAL A 108 -0.95 12.28 -4.71
N ARG A 109 -1.99 11.98 -5.51
CA ARG A 109 -1.98 12.22 -6.96
C ARG A 109 -1.83 13.70 -7.31
N GLU A 110 -2.50 14.60 -6.59
CA GLU A 110 -2.38 16.04 -6.82
C GLU A 110 -0.98 16.58 -6.46
N ILE A 111 -0.39 16.09 -5.36
CA ILE A 111 1.00 16.42 -5.00
C ILE A 111 1.97 15.89 -6.06
N ALA A 112 1.76 14.67 -6.57
CA ALA A 112 2.57 14.11 -7.63
C ALA A 112 2.55 14.97 -8.91
N LYS A 113 1.37 15.50 -9.29
CA LYS A 113 1.25 16.46 -10.40
C LYS A 113 2.04 17.73 -10.13
N TYR A 114 1.92 18.29 -8.93
CA TYR A 114 2.65 19.50 -8.53
C TYR A 114 4.18 19.31 -8.56
N LEU A 115 4.66 18.12 -8.18
CA LEU A 115 6.08 17.74 -8.22
C LEU A 115 6.59 17.44 -9.64
N GLY A 116 5.75 17.50 -10.67
CA GLY A 116 6.14 17.24 -12.06
C GLY A 116 6.37 15.75 -12.36
N ILE A 117 5.75 14.84 -11.59
CA ILE A 117 5.81 13.41 -11.89
C ILE A 117 5.09 13.16 -13.24
N PRO A 118 5.65 12.32 -14.14
CA PRO A 118 5.01 11.97 -15.40
C PRO A 118 3.56 11.47 -15.25
N GLU A 119 2.66 11.95 -16.11
CA GLU A 119 1.24 11.60 -16.07
C GLU A 119 0.98 10.09 -16.20
N ASN A 120 1.83 9.37 -16.93
CA ASN A 120 1.72 7.91 -17.07
C ASN A 120 1.87 7.17 -15.73
N ILE A 121 2.56 7.76 -14.74
CA ILE A 121 2.71 7.19 -13.40
C ILE A 121 1.53 7.62 -12.51
N ILE A 122 1.07 8.86 -12.65
CA ILE A 122 -0.02 9.42 -11.84
C ILE A 122 -1.38 8.77 -12.19
N LEU A 123 -1.65 8.58 -13.49
CA LEU A 123 -2.89 7.99 -13.99
C LEU A 123 -2.88 6.46 -13.95
N LYS A 124 -1.75 5.86 -13.56
CA LYS A 124 -1.63 4.42 -13.47
C LYS A 124 -2.56 3.87 -12.40
N LYS A 125 -3.29 2.80 -12.72
CA LYS A 125 -4.14 2.10 -11.77
C LYS A 125 -3.31 1.48 -10.64
N SER A 126 -3.74 1.67 -9.40
CA SER A 126 -3.05 1.12 -8.23
C SER A 126 -3.08 -0.40 -8.28
N SER A 127 -1.90 -1.01 -8.22
CA SER A 127 -1.71 -2.45 -8.40
C SER A 127 -0.62 -2.93 -7.44
N PRO A 128 -0.94 -3.69 -6.38
CA PRO A 128 0.04 -4.17 -5.39
C PRO A 128 0.96 -5.27 -5.95
N HIS A 129 0.63 -5.85 -7.10
CA HIS A 129 1.39 -6.91 -7.77
C HIS A 129 1.74 -8.13 -6.87
N LEU A 130 0.89 -8.40 -5.87
CA LEU A 130 1.01 -9.58 -4.98
C LEU A 130 0.89 -10.90 -5.76
N TRP A 131 0.08 -10.90 -6.84
CA TRP A 131 -0.02 -11.96 -7.83
C TRP A 131 -0.15 -11.33 -9.24
N LYS A 132 -0.10 -12.17 -10.28
CA LYS A 132 -0.15 -11.70 -11.67
C LYS A 132 -1.49 -10.99 -11.95
N ASP A 133 -1.42 -9.82 -12.59
CA ASP A 133 -2.58 -8.98 -12.96
C ASP A 133 -3.42 -8.50 -11.76
N HIS A 134 -2.77 -8.26 -10.62
CA HIS A 134 -3.43 -7.79 -9.41
C HIS A 134 -3.73 -6.28 -9.46
N GLU A 135 -4.98 -5.92 -9.70
CA GLU A 135 -5.51 -4.55 -9.61
C GLU A 135 -6.25 -4.30 -8.27
N ALA A 136 -5.85 -3.27 -7.51
CA ALA A 136 -6.44 -2.96 -6.22
C ALA A 136 -7.93 -2.55 -6.32
N GLU A 137 -8.27 -1.72 -7.31
CA GLU A 137 -9.65 -1.28 -7.55
C GLU A 137 -10.56 -2.45 -7.93
N LYS A 138 -10.01 -3.49 -8.57
CA LYS A 138 -10.76 -4.69 -8.93
C LYS A 138 -10.99 -5.59 -7.72
N GLU A 139 -10.02 -5.70 -6.82
CA GLU A 139 -10.17 -6.43 -5.55
C GLU A 139 -11.16 -5.72 -4.61
N LEU A 140 -11.02 -4.40 -4.46
CA LEU A 140 -11.93 -3.59 -3.66
C LEU A 140 -13.30 -3.45 -4.32
N GLY A 141 -13.37 -3.52 -5.65
CA GLY A 141 -14.57 -3.34 -6.46
C GLY A 141 -15.08 -1.90 -6.47
N ILE A 142 -14.24 -0.94 -6.08
CA ILE A 142 -14.58 0.46 -5.83
C ILE A 142 -13.41 1.33 -6.30
N GLN A 143 -13.69 2.50 -6.87
CA GLN A 143 -12.67 3.45 -7.29
C GLN A 143 -12.11 4.23 -6.09
N TYR A 144 -10.83 4.62 -6.11
CA TYR A 144 -10.23 5.35 -4.99
C TYR A 144 -10.89 6.72 -4.75
N GLU A 145 -11.48 7.32 -5.79
CA GLU A 145 -12.27 8.54 -5.71
C GLU A 145 -13.47 8.38 -4.75
N GLU A 146 -14.15 7.23 -4.84
CA GLU A 146 -15.28 6.88 -3.99
C GLU A 146 -14.80 6.50 -2.59
N VAL A 147 -13.73 5.72 -2.48
CA VAL A 147 -13.14 5.32 -1.20
C VAL A 147 -12.72 6.55 -0.39
N ASP A 148 -11.98 7.48 -1.00
CA ASP A 148 -11.51 8.70 -0.35
C ASP A 148 -12.67 9.58 0.10
N SER A 149 -13.71 9.71 -0.73
CA SER A 149 -14.92 10.47 -0.40
C SER A 149 -15.66 9.88 0.81
N ILE A 150 -15.81 8.54 0.84
CA ILE A 150 -16.42 7.81 1.96
C ILE A 150 -15.59 8.01 3.23
N LEU A 151 -14.27 7.76 3.16
CA LEU A 151 -13.38 7.86 4.32
C LEU A 151 -13.31 9.29 4.86
N TYR A 152 -13.32 10.30 3.99
CA TYR A 152 -13.37 11.70 4.40
C TYR A 152 -14.66 12.03 5.17
N CYS A 153 -15.82 11.56 4.68
CA CYS A 153 -17.10 11.77 5.35
C CYS A 153 -17.18 11.05 6.71
N LEU A 154 -16.72 9.80 6.78
CA LEU A 154 -16.77 9.00 7.99
C LEU A 154 -15.79 9.48 9.07
N PHE A 155 -14.55 9.82 8.71
CA PHE A 155 -13.50 10.11 9.70
C PHE A 155 -13.26 11.60 9.95
N GLU A 156 -13.30 12.44 8.93
CA GLU A 156 -13.06 13.89 9.08
C GLU A 156 -14.33 14.62 9.48
N LYS A 157 -15.44 14.32 8.79
CA LYS A 157 -16.74 14.92 9.11
C LYS A 157 -17.50 14.18 10.22
N LYS A 158 -17.05 12.99 10.62
CA LYS A 158 -17.67 12.14 11.65
C LYS A 158 -19.14 11.83 11.37
N LEU A 159 -19.48 11.68 10.08
CA LEU A 159 -20.83 11.37 9.64
C LEU A 159 -21.11 9.87 9.83
N THR A 160 -22.38 9.54 10.00
CA THR A 160 -22.82 8.15 9.99
C THR A 160 -22.72 7.54 8.59
N VAL A 161 -22.74 6.20 8.51
CA VAL A 161 -22.80 5.47 7.23
C VAL A 161 -23.99 5.93 6.38
N GLN A 162 -25.13 6.21 7.02
CA GLN A 162 -26.34 6.64 6.33
C GLN A 162 -26.20 8.04 5.74
N GLU A 163 -25.76 9.01 6.55
CA GLU A 163 -25.51 10.39 6.07
C GLU A 163 -24.42 10.41 4.98
N THR A 164 -23.39 9.57 5.12
CA THR A 164 -22.33 9.45 4.11
C THR A 164 -22.88 8.94 2.79
N ALA A 165 -23.74 7.91 2.79
CA ALA A 165 -24.38 7.41 1.58
C ALA A 165 -25.28 8.49 0.91
N GLU A 166 -26.03 9.25 1.72
CA GLU A 166 -26.89 10.33 1.22
C GLU A 166 -26.10 11.49 0.58
N ILE A 167 -25.00 11.91 1.22
CA ILE A 167 -24.18 13.04 0.74
C ILE A 167 -23.35 12.65 -0.48
N THR A 168 -22.71 11.48 -0.45
CA THR A 168 -21.85 11.02 -1.54
C THR A 168 -22.63 10.47 -2.72
N LYS A 169 -23.92 10.14 -2.51
CA LYS A 169 -24.79 9.43 -3.47
C LYS A 169 -24.23 8.05 -3.86
N ILE A 170 -23.36 7.49 -3.04
CA ILE A 170 -22.80 6.14 -3.21
C ILE A 170 -23.75 5.14 -2.54
N ASP A 171 -23.85 3.94 -3.11
CA ASP A 171 -24.69 2.88 -2.54
C ASP A 171 -24.31 2.59 -1.08
N LYS A 172 -25.33 2.47 -0.22
CA LYS A 172 -25.14 2.25 1.21
C LYS A 172 -24.31 1.00 1.50
N LYS A 173 -24.45 -0.08 0.72
CA LYS A 173 -23.68 -1.31 0.93
C LYS A 173 -22.19 -1.10 0.68
N THR A 174 -21.85 -0.22 -0.26
CA THR A 174 -20.46 0.16 -0.53
C THR A 174 -19.87 0.93 0.65
N VAL A 175 -20.62 1.86 1.22
CA VAL A 175 -20.20 2.61 2.43
C VAL A 175 -20.03 1.67 3.62
N GLU A 176 -20.99 0.76 3.84
CA GLU A 176 -20.91 -0.28 4.88
C GLU A 176 -19.68 -1.17 4.70
N LYS A 177 -19.40 -1.62 3.47
CA LYS A 177 -18.22 -2.44 3.15
C LYS A 177 -16.91 -1.72 3.53
N ILE A 178 -16.77 -0.44 3.19
CA ILE A 178 -15.57 0.35 3.54
C ILE A 178 -15.45 0.52 5.05
N TYR A 179 -16.56 0.76 5.75
CA TYR A 179 -16.58 0.87 7.20
C TYR A 179 -16.21 -0.46 7.88
N GLU A 180 -16.73 -1.59 7.39
CA GLU A 180 -16.35 -2.93 7.86
C GLU A 180 -14.87 -3.24 7.61
N LEU A 181 -14.33 -2.87 6.45
CA LEU A 181 -12.89 -3.01 6.16
C LEU A 181 -12.05 -2.22 7.17
N ASN A 182 -12.48 -1.01 7.54
CA ASN A 182 -11.80 -0.24 8.57
C ASN A 182 -11.81 -0.96 9.93
N ILE A 183 -12.97 -1.41 10.40
CA ILE A 183 -13.09 -2.12 11.69
C ILE A 183 -12.25 -3.39 11.68
N ASN A 184 -12.42 -4.23 10.66
CA ASN A 184 -11.72 -5.51 10.56
C ASN A 184 -10.20 -5.38 10.41
N SER A 185 -9.70 -4.20 10.04
CA SER A 185 -8.28 -3.92 9.91
C SER A 185 -7.67 -3.15 11.09
N GLU A 186 -8.43 -2.87 12.14
CA GLU A 186 -7.95 -2.14 13.32
C GLU A 186 -6.69 -2.78 13.93
N HIS A 187 -6.66 -4.11 13.97
CA HIS A 187 -5.51 -4.88 14.44
C HIS A 187 -4.20 -4.62 13.66
N LYS A 188 -4.25 -4.03 12.46
CA LYS A 188 -3.07 -3.64 11.68
C LYS A 188 -2.53 -2.27 12.06
N ARG A 189 -3.37 -1.39 12.62
CA ARG A 189 -3.02 -0.04 13.05
C ARG A 189 -2.60 0.04 14.52
N LEU A 190 -3.02 -0.94 15.31
CA LEU A 190 -2.64 -1.04 16.72
C LEU A 190 -1.33 -1.81 16.91
N LEU A 191 -0.55 -1.36 17.90
CA LEU A 191 0.58 -2.10 18.44
C LEU A 191 0.09 -3.40 19.11
N ALA A 192 1.00 -4.36 19.29
CA ALA A 192 0.70 -5.58 20.01
C ALA A 192 0.21 -5.26 21.43
N THR A 193 -1.04 -5.60 21.73
CA THR A 193 -1.66 -5.34 23.03
C THR A 193 -1.09 -6.29 24.07
N LYS A 194 -0.70 -5.74 25.23
CA LYS A 194 -0.40 -6.53 26.43
C LYS A 194 -1.68 -6.67 27.28
N PRO A 195 -1.85 -7.77 28.03
CA PRO A 195 -2.90 -7.84 29.04
C PRO A 195 -2.66 -6.77 30.11
N ASP A 196 -3.74 -6.19 30.63
CA ASP A 196 -3.68 -5.35 31.81
C ASP A 196 -3.36 -6.23 33.02
N ARG A 197 -2.31 -5.85 33.76
CA ARG A 197 -1.87 -6.53 34.98
C ARG A 197 -2.69 -6.06 36.17
#